data_AF-A0A2V8G3T7-F1
#
_entry.id   AF-A0A2V8G3T7-F1
#
_cell.length_a   1.000
_cell.length_b   1.000
_cell.length_c   1.000
_cell.angle_alpha   90.00
_cell.angle_beta   90.00
_cell.angle_gamma   90.00
#
_symmetry.space_group_name_H-M   'P 1'
#
loop_
_entity.id
_entity.type
_entity.pdbx_description
1 polymer ?
#
loop_
_entity_poly.entity_id
_entity_poly.type
_entity_poly.pdbx_seq_one_letter_code
_entity_poly.pdbx_strand_id
1 'polypeptide(L)'
;MSSATSIDKVLPPDRRRQGSGGPPKLHAEAEGGSQKPGETRGFRLQAEETPAPFRVWHFFVLVSLLAATIAVVLARQATPEHLILLSLTIGAAGAAGVGVYRMLAPLAASDAATISEPLSESTRATLEREKALALRSIKELEFDRAMGKVSARDFDEMAGRLRARAMTIMRQLDQGGVYRELIERELQARLGNAAPTASARATAVRRSFMRRRKPRVCEGCGTRNDADAAFCKKCGDNLRARR
;
A
#
# COMPACT_ATOMS: atom_id res chain seq x y z
N MET A 1 26.66 -85.59 16.78
CA MET A 1 26.27 -84.39 16.01
C MET A 1 27.29 -83.30 16.35
N SER A 2 27.77 -82.61 15.32
CA SER A 2 29.16 -82.24 15.08
C SER A 2 29.86 -81.25 16.01
N SER A 3 31.18 -81.43 16.01
CA SER A 3 32.27 -80.76 16.71
C SER A 3 32.64 -79.36 16.19
N ALA A 4 33.48 -78.70 17.00
CA ALA A 4 34.62 -77.84 16.64
C ALA A 4 34.34 -76.36 16.25
N THR A 5 35.23 -75.39 16.42
CA THR A 5 36.44 -75.13 17.25
C THR A 5 36.78 -73.65 16.97
N SER A 6 37.43 -73.00 17.94
CA SER A 6 38.09 -71.69 17.91
C SER A 6 39.14 -71.50 16.78
N ILE A 7 39.68 -70.26 16.71
CA ILE A 7 40.93 -69.77 16.04
C ILE A 7 40.72 -69.50 14.52
N ASP A 8 41.03 -68.35 13.89
CA ASP A 8 42.29 -67.59 13.92
C ASP A 8 42.21 -66.18 13.26
N LYS A 9 43.21 -65.37 13.61
CA LYS A 9 43.63 -64.06 13.05
C LYS A 9 43.65 -64.01 11.52
N VAL A 10 43.56 -62.79 10.95
CA VAL A 10 44.52 -62.20 9.98
C VAL A 10 43.95 -60.90 9.36
N LEU A 11 44.76 -59.85 9.38
CA LEU A 11 44.69 -58.59 8.63
C LEU A 11 45.90 -58.58 7.67
N PRO A 12 46.03 -57.69 6.66
CA PRO A 12 45.24 -57.38 5.46
C PRO A 12 45.94 -57.93 4.19
N PRO A 13 45.59 -57.48 2.96
CA PRO A 13 46.55 -56.59 2.29
C PRO A 13 45.96 -55.43 1.46
N ASP A 14 46.91 -54.54 1.15
CA ASP A 14 46.90 -53.28 0.41
C ASP A 14 46.85 -53.45 -1.14
N ARG A 15 46.37 -52.40 -1.83
CA ARG A 15 46.74 -51.94 -3.20
C ARG A 15 46.42 -52.79 -4.46
N ARG A 16 45.54 -52.27 -5.34
CA ARG A 16 45.88 -51.44 -6.54
C ARG A 16 44.72 -51.28 -7.56
N ARG A 17 44.46 -50.01 -7.90
CA ARG A 17 44.25 -49.41 -9.25
C ARG A 17 43.38 -50.13 -10.31
N GLN A 18 42.34 -49.41 -10.75
CA GLN A 18 42.23 -48.72 -12.07
C GLN A 18 41.02 -47.77 -11.99
N GLY A 19 41.20 -46.44 -12.02
CA GLY A 19 41.08 -45.59 -13.23
C GLY A 19 39.61 -45.18 -13.41
N SER A 20 39.17 -43.91 -13.40
CA SER A 20 39.70 -42.72 -14.08
C SER A 20 39.06 -41.43 -13.50
N GLY A 21 39.75 -40.29 -13.59
CA GLY A 21 39.14 -38.96 -13.48
C GLY A 21 39.49 -38.12 -12.24
N GLY A 22 40.79 -37.93 -11.96
CA GLY A 22 41.26 -36.90 -11.02
C GLY A 22 41.67 -35.59 -11.74
N PRO A 23 41.54 -34.41 -11.09
CA PRO A 23 41.92 -33.07 -11.57
C PRO A 23 43.39 -32.77 -11.16
N PRO A 24 43.90 -31.54 -10.92
CA PRO A 24 43.68 -30.17 -11.42
C PRO A 24 45.03 -29.51 -11.90
N LYS A 25 45.03 -28.22 -12.30
CA LYS A 25 45.96 -27.13 -11.82
C LYS A 25 46.36 -26.09 -12.87
N LEU A 26 46.47 -24.86 -12.35
CA LEU A 26 47.03 -23.65 -12.94
C LEU A 26 48.49 -23.80 -13.38
N HIS A 27 48.81 -23.26 -14.57
CA HIS A 27 50.07 -22.59 -14.95
C HIS A 27 49.64 -21.54 -16.01
N ALA A 28 49.71 -20.23 -15.78
CA ALA A 28 50.88 -19.36 -15.88
C ALA A 28 51.64 -19.52 -17.20
N GLU A 29 51.30 -18.70 -18.21
CA GLU A 29 52.24 -18.28 -19.26
C GLU A 29 51.78 -16.93 -19.85
N ALA A 30 52.74 -16.01 -19.86
CA ALA A 30 52.66 -14.70 -20.46
C ALA A 30 53.10 -14.81 -21.92
N GLU A 31 52.36 -14.21 -22.85
CA GLU A 31 52.93 -13.71 -24.10
C GLU A 31 52.23 -12.39 -24.49
N GLY A 32 53.07 -11.42 -24.84
CA GLY A 32 52.67 -10.06 -25.10
C GLY A 32 52.31 -9.78 -26.57
N GLY A 33 51.91 -8.53 -26.79
CA GLY A 33 51.97 -7.87 -28.08
C GLY A 33 50.67 -7.90 -28.89
N SER A 34 49.84 -6.88 -28.73
CA SER A 34 49.69 -5.88 -29.79
C SER A 34 48.79 -4.73 -29.33
N GLN A 35 49.25 -3.52 -29.60
CA GLN A 35 48.70 -2.26 -29.14
C GLN A 35 47.99 -1.54 -30.31
N LYS A 36 46.89 -0.84 -29.97
CA LYS A 36 46.27 0.38 -30.59
C LYS A 36 44.77 0.24 -30.95
N PRO A 37 43.98 1.34 -31.00
CA PRO A 37 43.58 2.15 -29.84
C PRO A 37 42.08 2.56 -29.88
N GLY A 38 41.56 2.98 -28.72
CA GLY A 38 40.57 4.07 -28.60
C GLY A 38 39.19 3.91 -29.25
N GLU A 39 38.20 3.50 -28.47
CA GLU A 39 36.81 3.95 -28.66
C GLU A 39 36.17 4.11 -27.28
N THR A 40 36.32 5.31 -26.71
CA THR A 40 35.60 5.73 -25.51
C THR A 40 34.09 5.78 -25.84
N ARG A 41 33.36 4.69 -25.57
CA ARG A 41 31.89 4.75 -25.49
C ARG A 41 31.50 5.43 -24.19
N GLY A 42 31.55 6.76 -24.23
CA GLY A 42 30.87 7.61 -23.26
C GLY A 42 29.38 7.28 -23.28
N PHE A 43 28.89 6.75 -22.16
CA PHE A 43 27.47 6.67 -21.85
C PHE A 43 26.96 8.12 -21.69
N ARG A 44 26.62 8.75 -22.82
CA ARG A 44 25.94 10.04 -22.84
C ARG A 44 24.54 9.78 -22.31
N LEU A 45 24.29 10.21 -21.08
CA LEU A 45 22.96 10.37 -20.51
C LEU A 45 22.13 11.16 -21.52
N GLN A 46 21.24 10.49 -22.25
CA GLN A 46 20.17 11.17 -22.97
C GLN A 46 19.23 11.69 -21.89
N ALA A 47 19.36 12.98 -21.57
CA ALA A 47 18.31 13.73 -20.91
C ALA A 47 17.13 13.76 -21.89
N GLU A 48 16.18 12.86 -21.68
CA GLU A 48 14.88 12.92 -22.32
C GLU A 48 14.19 14.18 -21.76
N GLU A 49 14.31 15.30 -22.46
CA GLU A 49 13.52 16.50 -22.20
C GLU A 49 12.06 16.17 -22.51
N THR A 50 11.35 15.72 -21.49
CA THR A 50 9.89 15.66 -21.50
C THR A 50 9.37 17.08 -21.72
N PRO A 51 8.61 17.37 -22.79
CA PRO A 51 8.04 18.69 -22.98
C PRO A 51 7.10 18.97 -21.81
N ALA A 52 7.43 20.00 -21.02
CA ALA A 52 6.64 20.37 -19.86
C ALA A 52 5.18 20.59 -20.29
N PRO A 53 4.19 20.00 -19.58
CA PRO A 53 2.79 20.20 -19.92
C PRO A 53 2.45 21.70 -19.80
N PHE A 54 1.86 22.26 -20.85
CA PHE A 54 1.40 23.65 -20.90
C PHE A 54 0.44 23.90 -19.73
N ARG A 55 0.94 24.52 -18.65
CA ARG A 55 0.10 24.87 -17.50
C ARG A 55 -0.73 26.09 -17.85
N VAL A 56 -2.01 26.09 -17.44
CA VAL A 56 -2.99 27.16 -17.68
C VAL A 56 -2.46 28.56 -17.34
N TRP A 57 -1.58 28.69 -16.35
CA TRP A 57 -0.94 29.96 -16.01
C TRP A 57 -0.05 30.56 -17.11
N HIS A 58 0.61 29.73 -17.95
CA HIS A 58 1.40 30.21 -19.09
C HIS A 58 0.53 30.95 -20.11
N PHE A 59 -0.74 30.57 -20.27
CA PHE A 59 -1.67 31.27 -21.18
C PHE A 59 -1.91 32.70 -20.71
N PHE A 60 -2.13 32.92 -19.42
CA PHE A 60 -2.31 34.26 -18.87
C PHE A 60 -1.06 35.13 -19.02
N VAL A 61 0.12 34.55 -18.81
CA VAL A 61 1.40 35.25 -19.04
C VAL A 61 1.56 35.62 -20.51
N LEU A 62 1.31 34.68 -21.43
CA LEU A 62 1.44 34.92 -22.88
C LEU A 62 0.42 35.95 -23.39
N VAL A 63 -0.83 35.88 -22.93
CA VAL A 63 -1.86 36.87 -23.30
C VAL A 63 -1.52 38.26 -22.78
N SER A 64 -1.00 38.37 -21.55
CA SER A 64 -0.56 39.66 -21.00
C SER A 64 0.63 40.25 -21.77
N LEU A 65 1.58 39.41 -22.19
CA LEU A 65 2.74 39.80 -23.00
C LEU A 65 2.32 40.22 -24.41
N LEU A 66 1.36 39.51 -25.02
CA LEU A 66 0.80 39.85 -26.32
C LEU A 66 0.01 41.17 -26.27
N ALA A 67 -0.81 41.36 -25.23
CA ALA A 67 -1.55 42.61 -25.04
C ALA A 67 -0.60 43.81 -24.85
N ALA A 68 0.49 43.62 -24.10
CA ALA A 68 1.52 44.65 -23.91
C ALA A 68 2.24 45.00 -25.23
N THR A 69 2.59 44.01 -26.04
CA THR A 69 3.26 44.24 -27.33
C THR A 69 2.34 44.94 -28.33
N ILE A 70 1.06 44.57 -28.39
CA ILE A 70 0.06 45.25 -29.25
C ILE A 70 -0.14 46.71 -28.84
N ALA A 71 -0.22 46.99 -27.52
CA ALA A 71 -0.38 48.35 -27.02
C ALA A 71 0.79 49.27 -27.41
N VAL A 72 2.03 48.76 -27.36
CA VAL A 72 3.23 49.50 -27.75
C VAL A 72 3.28 49.75 -29.26
N VAL A 73 2.89 48.75 -30.08
CA VAL A 73 2.91 48.88 -31.55
C VAL A 73 1.88 49.90 -32.06
N LEU A 74 0.74 50.03 -31.38
CA LEU A 74 -0.30 51.01 -31.73
C LEU A 74 0.04 52.43 -31.26
N ALA A 75 0.90 52.58 -30.25
CA ALA A 75 1.37 53.87 -29.73
C ALA A 75 2.54 54.45 -30.54
N ARG A 76 2.36 54.66 -31.86
CA ARG A 76 3.45 55.13 -32.77
C ARG A 76 3.85 56.61 -32.60
N GLN A 77 3.22 57.40 -31.73
CA GLN A 77 3.56 58.81 -31.49
C GLN A 77 3.50 59.23 -30.00
N ALA A 78 3.82 58.33 -29.07
CA ALA A 78 3.82 58.66 -27.65
C ALA A 78 5.16 59.30 -27.22
N THR A 79 5.09 60.43 -26.50
CA THR A 79 6.24 60.96 -25.76
C THR A 79 6.77 59.90 -24.77
N PRO A 80 8.08 59.89 -24.45
CA PRO A 80 8.69 58.84 -23.62
C PRO A 80 8.00 58.67 -22.26
N GLU A 81 7.41 59.73 -21.73
CA GLU A 81 6.63 59.72 -20.49
C GLU A 81 5.35 58.87 -20.59
N HIS A 82 4.63 58.95 -21.71
CA HIS A 82 3.42 58.16 -21.93
C HIS A 82 3.71 56.67 -22.07
N LEU A 83 4.87 56.30 -22.63
CA LEU A 83 5.29 54.90 -22.72
C LEU A 83 5.55 54.29 -21.34
N ILE A 84 6.17 55.06 -20.43
CA ILE A 84 6.42 54.62 -19.05
C ILE A 84 5.10 54.44 -18.30
N LEU A 85 4.20 55.42 -18.35
CA LEU A 85 2.89 55.34 -17.68
C LEU A 85 2.02 54.20 -18.25
N LEU A 86 2.07 53.96 -19.56
CA LEU A 86 1.35 52.86 -20.19
C LEU A 86 1.89 51.50 -19.74
N SER A 87 3.21 51.32 -19.69
CA SER A 87 3.81 50.07 -19.20
C SER A 87 3.47 49.79 -17.74
N LEU A 88 3.47 50.83 -16.89
CA LEU A 88 3.16 50.71 -15.46
C LEU A 88 1.70 50.36 -15.22
N THR A 89 0.78 50.95 -15.99
CA THR A 89 -0.66 50.66 -15.89
C THR A 89 -0.99 49.25 -16.34
N ILE A 90 -0.38 48.77 -17.43
CA ILE A 90 -0.51 47.37 -17.88
C ILE A 90 0.05 46.41 -16.84
N GLY A 91 1.21 46.72 -16.25
CA GLY A 91 1.79 45.93 -15.16
C GLY A 91 0.91 45.87 -13.91
N ALA A 92 0.36 47.01 -13.50
CA ALA A 92 -0.56 47.10 -12.37
C ALA A 92 -1.87 46.35 -12.61
N ALA A 93 -2.43 46.45 -13.82
CA ALA A 93 -3.63 45.69 -14.22
C ALA A 93 -3.36 44.17 -14.21
N GLY A 94 -2.19 43.74 -14.69
CA GLY A 94 -1.76 42.34 -14.62
C GLY A 94 -1.62 41.83 -13.18
N ALA A 95 -0.98 42.60 -12.31
CA ALA A 95 -0.83 42.27 -10.89
C ALA A 95 -2.18 42.19 -10.16
N ALA A 96 -3.10 43.13 -10.45
CA ALA A 96 -4.47 43.10 -9.94
C ALA A 96 -5.22 41.86 -10.45
N GLY A 97 -5.07 41.50 -11.73
CA GLY A 97 -5.65 40.27 -12.29
C GLY A 97 -5.13 39.00 -11.60
N VAL A 98 -3.83 38.93 -11.29
CA VAL A 98 -3.25 37.82 -10.51
C VAL A 98 -3.79 37.81 -9.07
N GLY A 99 -3.97 38.97 -8.45
CA GLY A 99 -4.56 39.10 -7.11
C GLY A 99 -6.01 38.60 -7.07
N VAL A 100 -6.84 39.04 -8.02
CA VAL A 100 -8.23 38.59 -8.18
C VAL A 100 -8.27 37.10 -8.48
N TYR A 101 -7.43 36.60 -9.39
CA TYR A 101 -7.33 35.16 -9.64
C TYR A 101 -6.97 34.38 -8.38
N ARG A 102 -6.00 34.86 -7.58
CA ARG A 102 -5.63 34.23 -6.30
C ARG A 102 -6.73 34.28 -5.25
N MET A 103 -7.56 35.33 -5.26
CA MET A 103 -8.69 35.48 -4.35
C MET A 103 -9.88 34.60 -4.76
N LEU A 104 -10.13 34.43 -6.07
CA LEU A 104 -11.21 33.57 -6.59
C LEU A 104 -10.79 32.09 -6.69
N ALA A 105 -9.50 31.80 -6.77
CA ALA A 105 -8.95 30.45 -6.79
C ALA A 105 -9.49 29.54 -5.66
N PRO A 106 -9.54 29.96 -4.38
CA PRO A 106 -10.08 29.10 -3.31
C PRO A 106 -11.60 28.87 -3.41
N LEU A 107 -12.37 29.79 -4.01
CA LEU A 107 -13.81 29.61 -4.21
C LEU A 107 -14.11 28.66 -5.38
N ALA A 108 -13.39 28.79 -6.50
CA ALA A 108 -13.46 27.86 -7.62
C ALA A 108 -12.85 26.49 -7.27
N ALA A 109 -11.84 26.48 -6.40
CA ALA A 109 -11.28 25.27 -5.82
C ALA A 109 -12.15 24.68 -4.70
N SER A 110 -13.22 25.31 -4.24
CA SER A 110 -14.15 24.62 -3.34
C SER A 110 -14.98 23.56 -4.09
N ASP A 111 -15.17 23.74 -5.41
CA ASP A 111 -15.65 22.68 -6.31
C ASP A 111 -14.48 21.82 -6.85
N ALA A 112 -13.32 22.41 -7.15
CA ALA A 112 -12.17 21.70 -7.73
C ALA A 112 -11.23 20.99 -6.73
N ALA A 113 -11.33 21.24 -5.42
CA ALA A 113 -10.65 20.47 -4.37
C ALA A 113 -11.21 19.05 -4.23
N THR A 114 -12.29 18.75 -4.96
CA THR A 114 -12.84 17.39 -5.12
C THR A 114 -12.00 16.53 -6.06
N ILE A 115 -11.03 17.09 -6.79
CA ILE A 115 -10.13 16.31 -7.64
C ILE A 115 -8.80 16.11 -6.90
N SER A 116 -8.85 15.36 -5.80
CA SER A 116 -7.86 14.29 -5.70
C SER A 116 -8.11 13.46 -6.95
N GLU A 117 -7.24 13.56 -7.96
CA GLU A 117 -7.39 12.79 -9.20
C GLU A 117 -7.72 11.36 -8.77
N PRO A 118 -8.96 10.87 -9.01
CA PRO A 118 -9.28 9.51 -8.66
C PRO A 118 -8.22 8.68 -9.36
N LEU A 119 -7.54 7.78 -8.62
CA LEU A 119 -6.64 6.81 -9.23
C LEU A 119 -7.32 6.35 -10.50
N SER A 120 -6.73 6.67 -11.66
CA SER A 120 -7.37 6.41 -12.94
C SER A 120 -7.89 4.98 -12.93
N GLU A 121 -9.07 4.74 -13.48
CA GLU A 121 -9.70 3.40 -13.40
C GLU A 121 -8.71 2.29 -13.86
N SER A 122 -7.79 2.62 -14.77
CA SER A 122 -6.68 1.76 -15.19
C SER A 122 -5.59 1.52 -14.12
N THR A 123 -5.15 2.54 -13.38
CA THR A 123 -4.20 2.35 -12.26
C THR A 123 -4.82 1.56 -11.13
N ARG A 124 -6.09 1.81 -10.80
CA ARG A 124 -6.83 1.01 -9.83
C ARG A 124 -6.94 -0.46 -10.25
N ALA A 125 -7.34 -0.72 -11.50
CA ALA A 125 -7.42 -2.09 -12.02
C ALA A 125 -6.06 -2.82 -11.98
N THR A 126 -4.97 -2.08 -12.18
CA THR A 126 -3.61 -2.64 -12.07
C THR A 126 -3.28 -3.02 -10.62
N LEU A 127 -3.55 -2.13 -9.66
CA LEU A 127 -3.36 -2.39 -8.24
C LEU A 127 -4.25 -3.55 -7.73
N GLU A 128 -5.48 -3.66 -8.23
CA GLU A 128 -6.38 -4.76 -7.90
C GLU A 128 -5.87 -6.11 -8.40
N ARG A 129 -5.27 -6.15 -9.61
CA ARG A 129 -4.61 -7.35 -10.14
C ARG A 129 -3.37 -7.72 -9.31
N GLU A 130 -2.53 -6.74 -8.96
CA GLU A 130 -1.36 -6.99 -8.12
C GLU A 130 -1.74 -7.52 -6.73
N LYS A 131 -2.80 -6.97 -6.13
CA LYS A 131 -3.40 -7.48 -4.89
C LYS A 131 -3.82 -8.94 -5.05
N ALA A 132 -4.55 -9.27 -6.12
CA ALA A 132 -5.00 -10.64 -6.36
C ALA A 132 -3.83 -11.62 -6.50
N LEU A 133 -2.76 -11.23 -7.20
CA LEU A 133 -1.54 -12.03 -7.34
C LEU A 133 -0.82 -12.22 -6.00
N ALA A 134 -0.69 -11.17 -5.19
CA ALA A 134 -0.05 -11.25 -3.88
C ALA A 134 -0.84 -12.15 -2.89
N LEU A 135 -2.17 -12.09 -2.94
CA LEU A 135 -3.00 -12.96 -2.11
C LEU A 135 -2.96 -14.42 -2.57
N ARG A 136 -2.90 -14.65 -3.89
CA ARG A 136 -2.75 -15.99 -4.45
C ARG A 136 -1.41 -16.62 -4.06
N SER A 137 -0.32 -15.87 -4.12
CA SER A 137 0.99 -16.39 -3.73
C SER A 137 1.08 -16.73 -2.24
N ILE A 138 0.42 -15.96 -1.37
CA ILE A 138 0.29 -16.32 0.05
C ILE A 138 -0.45 -17.65 0.21
N LYS A 139 -1.54 -17.86 -0.54
CA LYS A 139 -2.33 -19.10 -0.47
C LYS A 139 -1.58 -20.31 -1.00
N GLU A 140 -0.80 -20.15 -2.06
CA GLU A 140 0.08 -21.19 -2.58
C GLU A 140 1.17 -21.55 -1.58
N LEU A 141 1.77 -20.56 -0.91
CA LEU A 141 2.75 -20.78 0.13
C LEU A 141 2.16 -21.49 1.37
N GLU A 142 0.92 -21.17 1.74
CA GLU A 142 0.18 -21.89 2.79
C GLU A 142 -0.06 -23.35 2.41
N PHE A 143 -0.35 -23.61 1.14
CA PHE A 143 -0.49 -24.96 0.62
C PHE A 143 0.85 -25.71 0.62
N ASP A 144 1.95 -25.08 0.18
CA ASP A 144 3.27 -25.71 0.20
C ASP A 144 3.75 -26.05 1.62
N ARG A 145 3.42 -25.22 2.62
CA ARG A 145 3.63 -25.54 4.04
C ARG A 145 2.80 -26.75 4.47
N ALA A 146 1.51 -26.78 4.13
CA ALA A 146 0.63 -27.90 4.46
C ALA A 146 1.08 -29.22 3.81
N MET A 147 1.71 -29.14 2.63
CA MET A 147 2.32 -30.26 1.92
C MET A 147 3.71 -30.63 2.45
N GLY A 148 4.24 -29.91 3.45
CA GLY A 148 5.55 -30.17 4.04
C GLY A 148 6.73 -29.81 3.13
N LYS A 149 6.52 -29.08 2.03
CA LYS A 149 7.59 -28.63 1.12
C LYS A 149 8.40 -27.46 1.69
N VAL A 150 7.82 -26.71 2.62
CA VAL A 150 8.41 -25.49 3.19
C VAL A 150 8.38 -25.58 4.72
N SER A 151 9.49 -25.20 5.36
CA SER A 151 9.59 -25.19 6.82
C SER A 151 8.73 -24.08 7.43
N ALA A 152 8.33 -24.22 8.70
CA ALA A 152 7.54 -23.20 9.39
C ALA A 152 8.26 -21.83 9.45
N ARG A 153 9.58 -21.85 9.67
CA ARG A 153 10.41 -20.64 9.72
C ARG A 153 10.44 -19.92 8.38
N ASP A 154 10.67 -20.66 7.28
CA ASP A 154 10.76 -20.06 5.94
C ASP A 154 9.39 -19.54 5.49
N PHE A 155 8.32 -20.24 5.86
CA PHE A 155 6.96 -19.77 5.64
C PHE A 155 6.72 -18.42 6.31
N ASP A 156 7.07 -18.26 7.59
CA ASP A 156 6.80 -17.01 8.32
C ASP A 156 7.58 -15.83 7.71
N GLU A 157 8.83 -16.04 7.31
CA GLU A 157 9.65 -15.01 6.67
C GLU A 157 9.09 -14.59 5.29
N MET A 158 8.80 -15.57 4.42
CA MET A 158 8.28 -15.30 3.08
C MET A 158 6.85 -14.74 3.10
N ALA A 159 5.97 -15.32 3.93
CA ALA A 159 4.61 -14.84 4.09
C ALA A 159 4.58 -13.44 4.74
N GLY A 160 5.51 -13.14 5.65
CA GLY A 160 5.70 -11.80 6.21
C GLY A 160 5.97 -10.75 5.12
N ARG A 161 6.92 -11.03 4.23
CA ARG A 161 7.25 -10.13 3.09
C ARG A 161 6.05 -9.95 2.15
N LEU A 162 5.35 -11.03 1.80
CA LEU A 162 4.18 -10.96 0.93
C LEU A 162 3.01 -10.20 1.57
N ARG A 163 2.76 -10.39 2.87
CA ARG A 163 1.74 -9.65 3.62
C ARG A 163 2.05 -8.16 3.70
N ALA A 164 3.31 -7.80 3.96
CA ALA A 164 3.74 -6.40 3.94
C ALA A 164 3.47 -5.75 2.58
N ARG A 165 3.82 -6.44 1.47
CA ARG A 165 3.53 -5.96 0.12
C ARG A 165 2.02 -5.81 -0.14
N ALA A 166 1.22 -6.81 0.25
CA ALA A 166 -0.23 -6.78 0.09
C ALA A 166 -0.87 -5.64 0.88
N MET A 167 -0.41 -5.37 2.11
CA MET A 167 -0.89 -4.26 2.93
C MET A 167 -0.60 -2.90 2.29
N THR A 168 0.58 -2.72 1.69
CA THR A 168 0.93 -1.49 0.97
C THR A 168 -0.02 -1.25 -0.22
N ILE A 169 -0.28 -2.29 -1.04
CA ILE A 169 -1.20 -2.19 -2.18
C ILE A 169 -2.63 -1.89 -1.72
N MET A 170 -3.11 -2.54 -0.66
CA MET A 170 -4.44 -2.27 -0.11
C MET A 170 -4.56 -0.83 0.39
N ARG A 171 -3.54 -0.32 1.09
CA ARG A 171 -3.52 1.08 1.55
C ARG A 171 -3.56 2.07 0.39
N GLN A 172 -2.87 1.78 -0.72
CA GLN A 172 -2.92 2.63 -1.92
C GLN A 172 -4.31 2.63 -2.56
N LEU A 173 -4.98 1.47 -2.63
CA LEU A 173 -6.37 1.38 -3.11
C LEU A 173 -7.35 2.13 -2.20
N ASP A 174 -7.15 2.07 -0.89
CA ASP A 174 -8.01 2.77 0.10
C ASP A 174 -7.85 4.30 0.02
N GLN A 175 -6.64 4.78 -0.27
CA GLN A 175 -6.33 6.21 -0.39
C GLN A 175 -6.95 6.86 -1.64
N GLY A 176 -7.10 6.12 -2.75
CA GLY A 176 -7.74 6.62 -3.97
C GLY A 176 -9.26 6.42 -4.03
N GLY A 177 -9.88 5.99 -2.93
CA GLY A 177 -11.29 5.60 -2.92
C GLY A 177 -12.25 6.79 -2.83
N VAL A 178 -12.84 7.20 -3.96
CA VAL A 178 -14.05 8.06 -4.03
C VAL A 178 -15.17 7.54 -3.11
N TYR A 179 -15.21 6.22 -2.90
CA TYR A 179 -16.15 5.56 -2.01
C TYR A 179 -16.01 6.00 -0.55
N ARG A 180 -14.83 6.39 -0.08
CA ARG A 180 -14.66 6.79 1.33
C ARG A 180 -15.46 8.05 1.64
N GLU A 181 -15.40 9.05 0.77
CA GLU A 181 -16.18 10.29 0.88
C GLU A 181 -17.69 10.03 0.80
N LEU A 182 -18.12 9.17 -0.13
CA LEU A 182 -19.52 8.74 -0.27
C LEU A 182 -20.01 7.98 0.98
N ILE A 183 -19.18 7.10 1.53
CA ILE A 183 -19.48 6.35 2.76
C ILE A 183 -19.60 7.31 3.93
N GLU A 184 -18.69 8.28 4.08
CA GLU A 184 -18.72 9.27 5.15
C GLU A 184 -19.97 10.15 5.06
N ARG A 185 -20.36 10.60 3.86
CA ARG A 185 -21.63 11.34 3.64
C ARG A 185 -22.86 10.52 4.00
N GLU A 186 -22.92 9.26 3.56
CA GLU A 186 -24.03 8.35 3.89
C GLU A 186 -24.08 8.05 5.40
N LEU A 187 -22.93 7.88 6.06
CA LEU A 187 -22.85 7.69 7.51
C LEU A 187 -23.38 8.93 8.25
N GLN A 188 -22.99 10.12 7.80
CA GLN A 188 -23.43 11.40 8.38
C GLN A 188 -24.94 11.57 8.24
N ALA A 189 -25.51 11.23 7.08
CA ALA A 189 -26.95 11.27 6.83
C ALA A 189 -27.70 10.31 7.78
N ARG A 190 -27.17 9.11 8.00
CA ARG A 190 -27.76 8.13 8.93
C ARG A 190 -27.65 8.58 10.39
N LEU A 191 -26.51 9.10 10.82
CA LEU A 191 -26.30 9.56 12.19
C LEU A 191 -27.14 10.79 12.51
N GLY A 192 -27.27 11.73 11.57
CA GLY A 192 -28.15 12.90 11.69
C GLY A 192 -29.63 12.53 11.84
N ASN A 193 -30.06 11.46 11.15
CA ASN A 193 -31.45 11.00 11.18
C ASN A 193 -31.76 10.00 12.32
N ALA A 194 -30.74 9.35 12.91
CA ALA A 194 -30.91 8.27 13.90
C ALA A 194 -30.78 8.70 15.37
N ALA A 195 -30.40 9.94 15.66
CA ALA A 195 -30.04 10.37 17.02
C ALA A 195 -31.10 10.12 18.12
N PRO A 196 -32.42 10.35 17.92
CA PRO A 196 -33.40 10.14 18.99
C PRO A 196 -33.86 8.69 19.13
N THR A 197 -33.95 7.91 18.04
CA THR A 197 -34.50 6.55 18.05
C THR A 197 -33.46 5.47 18.39
N ALA A 198 -32.20 5.66 18.00
CA ALA A 198 -31.11 4.73 18.30
C ALA A 198 -30.74 4.73 19.79
N SER A 199 -30.77 5.89 20.45
CA SER A 199 -30.44 6.05 21.87
C SER A 199 -31.43 5.31 22.80
N ALA A 200 -32.73 5.42 22.52
CA ALA A 200 -33.77 4.71 23.28
C ALA A 200 -33.66 3.19 23.14
N ARG A 201 -33.41 2.70 21.91
CA ARG A 201 -33.26 1.27 21.61
C ARG A 201 -31.97 0.70 22.22
N ALA A 202 -30.87 1.44 22.17
CA ALA A 202 -29.60 1.05 22.80
C ALA A 202 -29.72 0.93 24.33
N THR A 203 -30.47 1.83 24.96
CA THR A 203 -30.73 1.81 26.41
C THR A 203 -31.57 0.59 26.81
N ALA A 204 -32.62 0.27 26.04
CA ALA A 204 -33.43 -0.92 26.25
C ALA A 204 -32.63 -2.23 26.10
N VAL A 205 -31.75 -2.31 25.08
CA VAL A 205 -30.88 -3.48 24.85
C VAL A 205 -29.88 -3.64 26.00
N ARG A 206 -29.19 -2.57 26.43
CA ARG A 206 -28.28 -2.60 27.60
C ARG A 206 -28.98 -3.10 28.86
N ARG A 207 -30.19 -2.61 29.15
CA ARG A 207 -30.96 -3.01 30.33
C ARG A 207 -31.37 -4.49 30.27
N SER A 208 -31.72 -4.99 29.08
CA SER A 208 -32.02 -6.41 28.88
C SER A 208 -30.78 -7.31 29.07
N PHE A 209 -29.61 -6.86 28.61
CA PHE A 209 -28.34 -7.56 28.72
C PHE A 209 -27.87 -7.62 30.18
N MET A 210 -27.97 -6.49 30.90
CA MET A 210 -27.69 -6.44 32.34
C MET A 210 -28.60 -7.37 33.15
N ARG A 211 -29.90 -7.43 32.82
CA ARG A 211 -30.84 -8.35 33.49
C ARG A 211 -30.48 -9.82 33.24
N ARG A 212 -30.00 -10.15 32.05
CA ARG A 212 -29.52 -11.50 31.70
C ARG A 212 -28.21 -11.89 32.39
N ARG A 213 -27.43 -10.93 32.90
CA ARG A 213 -26.13 -11.15 33.57
C ARG A 213 -26.20 -11.28 35.10
N LYS A 214 -27.39 -11.22 35.71
CA LYS A 214 -27.50 -11.37 37.17
C LYS A 214 -27.29 -12.83 37.60
N PRO A 215 -26.25 -13.15 38.41
CA PRO A 215 -25.91 -14.52 38.79
C PRO A 215 -27.05 -15.19 39.58
N ARG A 216 -27.21 -16.50 39.40
CA ARG A 216 -28.27 -17.31 40.03
C ARG A 216 -27.68 -18.16 41.15
N VAL A 217 -28.42 -18.31 42.25
CA VAL A 217 -28.04 -19.23 43.33
C VAL A 217 -28.79 -20.54 43.13
N CYS A 218 -28.09 -21.66 43.18
CA CYS A 218 -28.73 -22.98 43.14
C CYS A 218 -29.42 -23.28 44.47
N GLU A 219 -30.70 -23.65 44.44
CA GLU A 219 -31.47 -23.99 45.65
C GLU A 219 -31.10 -25.36 46.24
N GLY A 220 -30.60 -26.29 45.42
CA GLY A 220 -30.20 -27.63 45.88
C GLY A 220 -28.87 -27.66 46.65
N CYS A 221 -27.90 -26.82 46.27
CA CYS A 221 -26.56 -26.84 46.88
C CYS A 221 -25.97 -25.47 47.25
N GLY A 222 -26.72 -24.38 47.06
CA GLY A 222 -26.30 -23.01 47.40
C GLY A 222 -25.26 -22.37 46.46
N THR A 223 -24.81 -23.07 45.42
CA THR A 223 -23.73 -22.58 44.55
C THR A 223 -24.18 -21.39 43.70
N ARG A 224 -23.35 -20.34 43.62
CA ARG A 224 -23.52 -19.24 42.67
C ARG A 224 -23.11 -19.67 41.26
N ASN A 225 -24.06 -19.63 40.35
CA ASN A 225 -23.90 -19.95 38.94
C ASN A 225 -24.00 -18.68 38.09
N ASP A 226 -23.39 -18.75 36.90
CA ASP A 226 -23.50 -17.70 35.89
C ASP A 226 -24.98 -17.46 35.53
N ALA A 227 -25.26 -16.26 35.09
CA ALA A 227 -26.64 -15.78 34.97
C ALA A 227 -27.47 -16.49 33.89
N ASP A 228 -26.78 -17.07 32.92
CA ASP A 228 -27.27 -17.87 31.81
C ASP A 228 -27.13 -19.39 32.03
N ALA A 229 -26.55 -19.82 33.16
CA ALA A 229 -26.35 -21.22 33.49
C ALA A 229 -27.69 -22.00 33.48
N ALA A 230 -27.76 -23.04 32.65
CA ALA A 230 -28.92 -23.93 32.59
C ALA A 230 -28.90 -24.99 33.71
N PHE A 231 -27.71 -25.40 34.12
CA PHE A 231 -27.46 -26.40 35.15
C PHE A 231 -26.48 -25.83 36.18
N CYS A 232 -26.54 -26.34 37.41
CA CYS A 232 -25.58 -25.95 38.43
C CYS A 232 -24.19 -26.53 38.13
N LYS A 233 -23.16 -25.69 38.14
CA LYS A 233 -21.77 -26.09 37.90
C LYS A 233 -21.17 -27.01 38.99
N LYS A 234 -21.86 -27.17 40.12
CA LYS A 234 -21.43 -28.02 41.25
C LYS A 234 -22.22 -29.33 41.33
N CYS A 235 -23.55 -29.26 41.40
CA CYS A 235 -24.40 -30.44 41.63
C CYS A 235 -25.15 -30.94 40.38
N GLY A 236 -25.09 -30.21 39.25
CA GLY A 236 -25.81 -30.59 38.02
C GLY A 236 -27.31 -30.30 38.02
N ASP A 237 -27.88 -29.76 39.11
CA ASP A 237 -29.32 -29.44 39.17
C ASP A 237 -29.76 -28.48 38.06
N ASN A 238 -30.93 -28.75 37.48
CA ASN A 238 -31.52 -27.90 36.45
C ASN A 238 -32.07 -26.59 37.05
N LEU A 239 -31.47 -25.46 36.66
CA LEU A 239 -31.80 -24.11 37.15
C LEU A 239 -32.90 -23.43 36.31
N ARG A 240 -33.33 -24.01 35.20
CA ARG A 240 -34.35 -23.45 34.29
C ARG A 240 -35.76 -23.95 34.60
N ALA A 241 -35.88 -25.17 35.14
CA ALA A 241 -37.17 -25.83 35.42
C ALA A 241 -37.80 -25.47 36.78
N ARG A 242 -37.03 -24.90 37.71
CA ARG A 242 -37.48 -24.56 39.08
C ARG A 242 -37.75 -23.06 39.24
N ARG A 243 -38.61 -22.51 38.39
CA ARG A 243 -39.04 -21.10 38.48
C ARG A 243 -40.42 -20.97 39.09
#